data_AF-A0A928RQC2-F1
#
_entry.id   AF-A0A928RQC2-F1
#
_cell.length_a   1.000
_cell.length_b   1.000
_cell.length_c   1.000
_cell.angle_alpha   90.00
_cell.angle_beta   90.00
_cell.angle_gamma   90.00
#
_symmetry.space_group_name_H-M   'P 1'
#
loop_
_entity.id
_entity.type
_entity.pdbx_description
1 polymer ?
#
loop_
_entity_poly.entity_id
_entity_poly.type
_entity_poly.pdbx_seq_one_letter_code
_entity_poly.pdbx_strand_id
1 'polypeptide(L)'
;MENLNEIIAKNISDYRKMNGLTQSQLAEKLNFSDKSISKWERGESIPDVSVLMQMSKIFDVTLNDMVTEKIEKRPKPRRFEMHNKKIVALMSVGLVWLVATFVFVVLLLSLPNSSNLWLCFVYAVPLSEIILLVYSCLWGNKWTRCVHISLLIWSTIITICLTSPHNIWNLLYVGIPLQILTLLWSSLKKIIKEKHLKKEKTK
;
A
#
# COMPACT_ATOMS: atom_id res chain seq x y z
N MET A 1 -5.87 29.67 25.02
CA MET A 1 -6.86 29.16 24.05
C MET A 1 -6.19 29.23 22.70
N GLU A 2 -5.98 28.11 22.00
CA GLU A 2 -5.49 28.19 20.63
C GLU A 2 -6.43 29.06 19.80
N ASN A 3 -5.87 29.97 19.01
CA ASN A 3 -6.66 30.78 18.10
C ASN A 3 -7.24 29.84 17.04
N LEU A 4 -8.57 29.81 16.92
CA LEU A 4 -9.29 29.08 15.86
C LEU A 4 -8.70 29.35 14.46
N ASN A 5 -8.21 30.57 14.25
CA ASN A 5 -7.55 31.02 13.03
C ASN A 5 -6.27 30.22 12.74
N GLU A 6 -5.47 29.94 13.76
CA GLU A 6 -4.23 29.17 13.63
C GLU A 6 -4.52 27.71 13.31
N ILE A 7 -5.56 27.13 13.92
CA ILE A 7 -6.02 25.77 13.64
C ILE A 7 -6.45 25.64 12.17
N ILE A 8 -7.31 26.56 11.71
CA ILE A 8 -7.81 26.57 10.33
C ILE A 8 -6.64 26.78 9.35
N ALA A 9 -5.76 27.75 9.62
CA ALA A 9 -4.59 28.04 8.78
C ALA A 9 -3.68 26.83 8.60
N LYS A 10 -3.35 26.15 9.70
CA LYS A 10 -2.54 24.93 9.72
C LYS A 10 -3.21 23.81 8.94
N ASN A 11 -4.50 23.58 9.19
CA ASN A 11 -5.27 22.55 8.50
C ASN A 11 -5.33 22.79 6.98
N ILE A 12 -5.54 24.03 6.52
CA ILE A 12 -5.54 24.37 5.09
C ILE A 12 -4.17 24.05 4.45
N SER A 13 -3.08 24.49 5.06
CA SER A 13 -1.72 24.20 4.58
C SER A 13 -1.46 22.69 4.51
N ASP A 14 -1.84 21.96 5.56
CA ASP A 14 -1.62 20.52 5.66
C ASP A 14 -2.39 19.76 4.58
N TYR A 15 -3.70 20.02 4.43
CA TYR A 15 -4.51 19.35 3.42
C TYR A 15 -4.11 19.72 2.00
N ARG A 16 -3.66 20.96 1.77
CA ARG A 16 -3.11 21.36 0.47
C ARG A 16 -1.86 20.55 0.14
N LYS A 17 -0.90 20.46 1.06
CA LYS A 17 0.34 19.69 0.89
C LYS A 17 0.06 18.19 0.71
N MET A 18 -0.88 17.64 1.46
CA MET A 18 -1.27 16.23 1.35
C MET A 18 -1.90 15.87 0.00
N ASN A 19 -2.58 16.83 -0.63
CA ASN A 19 -3.10 16.68 -1.99
C ASN A 19 -2.08 17.05 -3.07
N GLY A 20 -0.83 17.36 -2.70
CA GLY A 20 0.24 17.72 -3.64
C GLY A 20 -0.01 19.03 -4.40
N LEU A 21 -0.90 19.89 -3.90
CA LEU A 21 -1.29 21.13 -4.57
C LEU A 21 -0.34 22.28 -4.21
N THR A 22 -0.02 23.12 -5.18
CA THR A 22 0.61 24.43 -4.91
C THR A 22 -0.44 25.45 -4.44
N GLN A 23 -0.01 26.55 -3.83
CA GLN A 23 -0.94 27.63 -3.44
C GLN A 23 -1.70 28.18 -4.66
N SER A 24 -1.02 28.33 -5.80
CA SER A 24 -1.62 28.78 -7.06
C SER A 24 -2.67 27.79 -7.59
N GLN A 25 -2.40 26.48 -7.54
CA GLN A 25 -3.35 25.46 -8.00
C GLN A 25 -4.60 25.38 -7.12
N LEU A 26 -4.46 25.58 -5.81
CA LEU A 26 -5.60 25.66 -4.91
C LEU A 26 -6.42 26.92 -5.16
N ALA A 27 -5.74 28.05 -5.40
CA ALA A 27 -6.37 29.32 -5.72
C ALA A 27 -7.21 29.22 -7.00
N GLU A 28 -6.67 28.61 -8.06
CA GLU A 28 -7.35 28.37 -9.33
C GLU A 28 -8.62 27.52 -9.14
N LYS A 29 -8.55 26.43 -8.36
CA LYS A 29 -9.70 25.56 -8.07
C LYS A 29 -10.82 26.25 -7.30
N LEU A 30 -10.48 27.24 -6.46
CA LEU A 30 -11.44 27.98 -5.65
C LEU A 30 -11.88 29.30 -6.30
N ASN A 31 -11.33 29.66 -7.46
CA ASN A 31 -11.48 30.97 -8.10
C ASN A 31 -11.07 32.15 -7.19
N PHE A 32 -9.97 31.97 -6.45
CA PHE A 32 -9.35 33.01 -5.63
C PHE A 32 -7.93 33.34 -6.12
N SER A 33 -7.35 34.39 -5.57
CA SER A 33 -5.93 34.69 -5.77
C SER A 33 -5.05 33.81 -4.89
N ASP A 34 -3.85 33.49 -5.37
CA ASP A 34 -2.77 32.86 -4.60
C ASP A 34 -2.48 33.63 -3.30
N LYS A 35 -2.53 34.95 -3.33
CA LYS A 35 -2.39 35.83 -2.16
C LYS A 35 -3.47 35.56 -1.11
N SER A 36 -4.71 35.29 -1.51
CA SER A 36 -5.80 34.95 -0.59
C SER A 36 -5.51 33.64 0.14
N ILE A 37 -5.09 32.59 -0.59
CA ILE A 37 -4.69 31.31 0.00
C ILE A 37 -3.53 31.50 0.98
N SER A 38 -2.53 32.29 0.58
CA SER A 38 -1.35 32.57 1.38
C SER A 38 -1.70 33.27 2.71
N LYS A 39 -2.65 34.21 2.69
CA LYS A 39 -3.16 34.87 3.91
C LYS A 39 -3.90 33.90 4.83
N TRP A 40 -4.70 33.00 4.27
CA TRP A 40 -5.41 31.98 5.04
C TRP A 40 -4.45 30.98 5.68
N GLU A 41 -3.43 30.55 4.96
CA GLU A 41 -2.40 29.63 5.48
C GLU A 41 -1.50 30.27 6.56
N ARG A 42 -1.40 31.60 6.62
CA ARG A 42 -0.68 32.33 7.68
C ARG A 42 -1.57 32.70 8.87
N GLY A 43 -2.87 32.44 8.82
CA GLY A 43 -3.80 32.82 9.88
C GLY A 43 -4.12 34.32 9.95
N GLU A 44 -3.70 35.10 8.95
CA GLU A 44 -3.97 36.55 8.86
C GLU A 44 -5.45 36.86 8.59
N SER A 45 -6.17 35.90 8.00
CA SER A 45 -7.61 35.99 7.73
C SER A 45 -8.22 34.59 7.67
N ILE A 46 -9.53 34.48 7.89
CA ILE A 46 -10.25 33.21 7.81
C ILE A 46 -11.06 33.19 6.51
N PRO A 47 -11.03 32.10 5.72
CA PRO A 47 -11.95 31.92 4.62
C PRO A 47 -13.40 31.80 5.13
N ASP A 48 -14.35 32.26 4.34
CA ASP A 48 -15.77 32.10 4.65
C ASP A 48 -16.16 30.60 4.73
N VAL A 49 -17.22 30.28 5.47
CA VAL A 49 -17.74 28.92 5.65
C VAL A 49 -18.07 28.27 4.30
N SER A 50 -18.57 29.06 3.34
CA SER A 50 -18.80 28.60 1.97
C SER A 50 -17.52 28.09 1.29
N VAL A 51 -16.42 28.84 1.45
CA VAL A 51 -15.10 28.50 0.92
C VAL A 51 -14.50 27.32 1.66
N LEU A 52 -14.64 27.26 2.99
CA LEU A 52 -14.24 26.10 3.77
C LEU A 52 -14.98 24.83 3.34
N MET A 53 -16.26 24.93 2.98
CA MET A 53 -17.05 23.81 2.44
C MET A 53 -16.58 23.40 1.04
N GLN A 54 -16.17 24.34 0.20
CA GLN A 54 -15.57 24.02 -1.10
C GLN A 54 -14.19 23.35 -0.93
N MET A 55 -13.36 23.89 -0.04
CA MET A 55 -12.07 23.28 0.33
C MET A 55 -12.27 21.87 0.88
N SER A 56 -13.26 21.66 1.75
CA SER A 56 -13.53 20.33 2.32
C SER A 56 -13.92 19.33 1.22
N LYS A 57 -14.65 19.77 0.19
CA LYS A 57 -14.93 18.94 -0.99
C LYS A 57 -13.67 18.66 -1.82
N ILE A 58 -12.83 19.66 -2.06
CA ILE A 58 -11.58 19.52 -2.84
C ILE A 58 -10.59 18.59 -2.15
N PHE A 59 -10.43 18.76 -0.84
CA PHE A 59 -9.52 17.97 -0.02
C PHE A 59 -10.09 16.60 0.35
N ASP A 60 -11.37 16.35 -0.01
CA ASP A 60 -12.16 15.22 0.44
C ASP A 60 -12.00 15.10 1.96
N VAL A 61 -12.57 16.02 2.76
CA VAL A 61 -12.61 16.00 4.22
C VAL A 61 -13.92 16.60 4.73
N THR A 62 -14.26 16.39 6.00
CA THR A 62 -15.44 17.04 6.58
C THR A 62 -15.11 18.47 7.02
N LEU A 63 -16.11 19.35 7.07
CA LEU A 63 -15.95 20.70 7.63
C LEU A 63 -15.42 20.66 9.08
N ASN A 64 -15.85 19.67 9.86
CA ASN A 64 -15.36 19.48 11.23
C ASN A 64 -13.84 19.24 11.27
N ASP A 65 -13.31 18.49 10.30
CA ASP A 65 -11.87 18.22 10.18
C ASP A 65 -11.04 19.45 9.78
N MET A 66 -11.67 20.52 9.28
CA MET A 66 -11.01 21.78 8.92
C MET A 66 -10.88 22.73 10.12
N VAL A 67 -11.81 22.64 11.08
CA VAL A 67 -11.98 23.60 12.17
C VAL A 67 -11.53 23.01 13.53
N THR A 68 -11.36 21.69 13.62
CA THR A 68 -10.91 21.01 14.85
C THR A 68 -9.39 20.88 14.87
N GLU A 69 -8.79 21.09 16.06
CA GLU A 69 -7.38 20.80 16.32
C GLU A 69 -7.12 19.29 16.11
N LYS A 70 -6.20 18.95 15.19
CA LYS A 70 -5.85 17.55 14.95
C LYS A 70 -5.11 16.97 16.16
N ILE A 71 -5.81 16.16 16.94
CA ILE A 71 -5.18 15.15 17.82
C ILE A 71 -4.56 14.08 16.91
N GLU A 72 -3.35 14.30 16.40
CA GLU A 72 -2.44 13.36 15.69
C GLU A 72 -3.02 12.10 15.02
N LYS A 73 -4.19 12.18 14.38
CA LYS A 73 -4.68 11.12 13.51
C LYS A 73 -4.19 11.47 12.13
N ARG A 74 -2.98 10.96 11.83
CA ARG A 74 -2.38 10.99 10.49
C ARG A 74 -3.50 10.86 9.45
N PRO A 75 -3.63 11.81 8.53
CA PRO A 75 -4.68 11.73 7.52
C PRO A 75 -4.50 10.43 6.77
N LYS A 76 -5.53 9.58 6.77
CA LYS A 76 -5.55 8.41 5.92
C LYS A 76 -5.46 8.92 4.48
N PRO A 77 -4.43 8.56 3.68
CA PRO A 77 -4.40 8.97 2.29
C PRO A 77 -5.66 8.41 1.60
N ARG A 78 -6.56 9.30 1.15
CA ARG A 78 -7.84 8.93 0.55
C ARG A 78 -7.63 8.50 -0.90
N ARG A 79 -8.20 7.33 -1.24
CA ARG A 79 -8.44 6.68 -2.56
C ARG A 79 -7.42 6.82 -3.70
N PHE A 80 -6.92 8.01 -4.04
CA PHE A 80 -5.99 8.25 -5.14
C PHE A 80 -4.64 7.57 -4.94
N GLU A 81 -4.08 7.60 -3.73
CA GLU A 81 -2.84 6.83 -3.47
C GLU A 81 -3.06 5.32 -3.55
N MET A 82 -4.23 4.81 -3.15
CA MET A 82 -4.49 3.37 -3.17
C MET A 82 -4.63 2.84 -4.60
N HIS A 83 -5.23 3.62 -5.52
CA HIS A 83 -5.33 3.24 -6.93
C HIS A 83 -3.96 3.20 -7.59
N ASN A 84 -3.13 4.22 -7.35
CA ASN A 84 -1.78 4.29 -7.90
C ASN A 84 -0.91 3.14 -7.37
N LYS A 85 -1.00 2.81 -6.08
CA LYS A 85 -0.28 1.67 -5.47
C LYS A 85 -0.68 0.33 -6.07
N LYS A 86 -1.99 0.10 -6.31
CA LYS A 86 -2.48 -1.12 -6.96
C LYS A 86 -2.07 -1.20 -8.43
N ILE A 87 -2.11 -0.09 -9.16
CA ILE A 87 -1.67 -0.03 -10.56
C ILE A 87 -0.17 -0.34 -10.67
N VAL A 88 0.67 0.24 -9.80
CA VAL A 88 2.11 -0.04 -9.77
C VAL A 88 2.39 -1.52 -9.44
N ALA A 89 1.64 -2.11 -8.52
CA ALA A 89 1.73 -3.55 -8.24
C ALA A 89 1.29 -4.42 -9.43
N LEU A 90 0.23 -4.03 -10.15
CA LEU A 90 -0.21 -4.75 -11.35
C LEU A 90 0.80 -4.62 -12.50
N MET A 91 1.39 -3.44 -12.70
CA MET A 91 2.41 -3.20 -13.73
C MET A 91 3.67 -4.03 -13.50
N SER A 92 4.15 -4.12 -12.25
CA SER A 92 5.33 -4.92 -11.90
C SER A 92 5.08 -6.42 -12.07
N VAL A 93 3.90 -6.93 -11.67
CA VAL A 93 3.52 -8.32 -11.96
C VAL A 93 3.45 -8.55 -13.47
N GLY A 94 2.80 -7.65 -14.22
CA GLY A 94 2.73 -7.72 -15.67
C GLY A 94 4.11 -7.76 -16.35
N LEU A 95 5.08 -7.01 -15.82
CA LEU A 95 6.46 -7.04 -16.30
C LEU A 95 7.13 -8.40 -16.10
N VAL A 96 6.92 -9.06 -14.95
CA VAL A 96 7.44 -10.42 -14.72
C VAL A 96 6.91 -11.41 -15.75
N TRP A 97 5.60 -11.35 -16.04
CA TRP A 97 4.99 -12.24 -17.02
C TRP A 97 5.44 -11.92 -18.45
N LEU A 98 5.63 -10.64 -18.80
CA LEU A 98 6.21 -10.24 -20.08
C LEU A 98 7.61 -10.83 -20.23
N VAL A 99 8.48 -10.66 -19.23
CA VAL A 99 9.84 -11.23 -19.23
C VAL A 99 9.77 -12.76 -19.35
N ALA A 100 8.88 -13.43 -18.64
CA ALA A 100 8.71 -14.88 -18.74
C ALA A 100 8.29 -15.33 -20.15
N THR A 101 7.37 -14.62 -20.80
CA THR A 101 6.97 -14.91 -22.20
C THR A 101 8.12 -14.68 -23.17
N PHE A 102 8.90 -13.61 -22.98
CA PHE A 102 10.06 -13.32 -23.82
C PHE A 102 11.12 -14.42 -23.70
N VAL A 103 11.45 -14.82 -22.48
CA VAL A 103 12.35 -15.94 -22.20
C VAL A 103 11.84 -17.24 -22.82
N PHE A 104 10.55 -17.53 -22.70
CA PHE A 104 9.94 -18.71 -23.32
C PHE A 104 10.10 -18.71 -24.85
N VAL A 105 9.86 -17.59 -25.52
CA VAL A 105 10.04 -17.47 -26.97
C VAL A 105 11.51 -17.65 -27.37
N VAL A 106 12.45 -17.04 -26.65
CA VAL A 106 13.89 -17.20 -26.91
C VAL A 106 14.34 -18.65 -26.75
N LEU A 107 13.85 -19.34 -25.70
CA LEU A 107 14.16 -20.74 -25.48
C LEU A 107 13.51 -21.66 -26.52
N LEU A 108 12.31 -21.33 -27.00
CA LEU A 108 11.66 -22.06 -28.09
C LEU A 108 12.47 -22.00 -29.38
N LEU A 109 13.06 -20.84 -29.69
CA LEU A 109 13.92 -20.66 -30.87
C LEU A 109 15.28 -21.37 -30.71
N SER A 110 15.84 -21.37 -29.50
CA SER A 110 17.18 -21.90 -29.24
C SER A 110 17.20 -23.41 -29.04
N LEU A 111 16.17 -23.99 -28.42
CA LEU A 111 16.12 -25.39 -27.99
C LEU A 111 14.75 -26.05 -28.29
N PRO A 112 14.38 -26.20 -29.58
CA PRO A 112 13.03 -26.61 -29.99
C PRO A 112 12.59 -28.00 -29.51
N ASN A 113 13.53 -28.91 -29.20
CA ASN A 113 13.22 -30.29 -28.76
C ASN A 113 13.10 -30.47 -27.23
N SER A 114 13.20 -29.38 -26.45
CA SER A 114 13.10 -29.49 -24.99
C SER A 114 11.64 -29.54 -24.55
N SER A 115 11.21 -30.61 -23.88
CA SER A 115 9.85 -30.74 -23.32
C SER A 115 9.59 -29.80 -22.13
N ASN A 116 10.65 -29.29 -21.49
CA ASN A 116 10.57 -28.62 -20.19
C ASN A 116 10.54 -27.09 -20.29
N LEU A 117 10.35 -26.53 -21.48
CA LEU A 117 10.36 -25.08 -21.73
C LEU A 117 9.26 -24.33 -20.96
N TRP A 118 8.13 -24.99 -20.71
CA TRP A 118 7.01 -24.42 -19.98
C TRP A 118 7.31 -24.14 -18.49
N LEU A 119 8.39 -24.73 -17.93
CA LEU A 119 8.79 -24.49 -16.54
C LEU A 119 9.12 -23.00 -16.28
N CYS A 120 9.49 -22.22 -17.30
CA CYS A 120 9.69 -20.79 -17.16
C CYS A 120 8.46 -20.06 -16.61
N PHE A 121 7.25 -20.51 -16.97
CA PHE A 121 6.01 -19.97 -16.42
C PHE A 121 5.78 -20.41 -14.97
N VAL A 122 6.20 -21.62 -14.61
CA VAL A 122 6.14 -22.10 -13.22
C VAL A 122 7.03 -21.25 -12.33
N TYR A 123 8.25 -20.92 -12.77
CA TYR A 123 9.16 -20.03 -12.03
C TYR A 123 8.70 -18.57 -11.97
N ALA A 124 7.87 -18.11 -12.92
CA ALA A 124 7.30 -16.76 -12.87
C ALA A 124 6.32 -16.55 -11.70
N VAL A 125 5.63 -17.61 -11.27
CA VAL A 125 4.66 -17.57 -10.16
C VAL A 125 5.31 -17.16 -8.83
N PRO A 126 6.34 -17.86 -8.28
CA PRO A 126 6.96 -17.45 -7.04
C PRO A 126 7.64 -16.08 -7.13
N LEU A 127 8.20 -15.71 -8.30
CA LEU A 127 8.74 -14.36 -8.52
C LEU A 127 7.68 -13.27 -8.39
N SER A 128 6.50 -13.49 -8.94
CA SER A 128 5.37 -12.55 -8.80
C SER A 128 4.88 -12.45 -7.35
N GLU A 129 4.87 -13.55 -6.60
CA GLU A 129 4.49 -13.55 -5.17
C GLU A 129 5.51 -12.83 -4.29
N ILE A 130 6.82 -12.86 -4.61
CA ILE A 130 7.83 -12.06 -3.90
C ILE A 130 7.54 -10.56 -4.04
N ILE A 131 7.21 -10.11 -5.25
CA ILE A 131 6.89 -8.71 -5.51
C ILE A 131 5.62 -8.29 -4.74
N LEU A 132 4.57 -9.12 -4.79
CA LEU A 132 3.34 -8.87 -4.04
C LEU A 132 3.56 -8.88 -2.53
N LEU A 133 4.44 -9.74 -2.02
CA LEU A 133 4.88 -9.75 -0.63
C LEU A 133 5.52 -8.40 -0.25
N VAL A 134 6.45 -7.90 -1.07
CA VAL A 134 7.11 -6.60 -0.83
C VAL A 134 6.07 -5.48 -0.78
N TYR A 135 5.11 -5.45 -1.71
CA TYR A 135 4.03 -4.45 -1.66
C TYR A 135 3.12 -4.62 -0.44
N SER A 136 2.86 -5.85 -0.01
CA SER A 136 2.10 -6.14 1.20
C SER A 136 2.84 -5.71 2.47
N CYS A 137 4.17 -5.68 2.44
CA CYS A 137 5.02 -5.09 3.49
C CYS A 137 4.98 -3.56 3.49
N LEU A 138 5.02 -2.93 2.33
CA LEU A 138 5.03 -1.47 2.19
C LEU A 138 3.67 -0.84 2.48
N TRP A 139 2.60 -1.42 1.94
CA TRP A 139 1.25 -0.80 1.95
C TRP A 139 0.13 -1.74 2.42
N GLY A 140 0.44 -3.01 2.69
CA GLY A 140 -0.54 -4.02 3.07
C GLY A 140 -0.83 -4.13 4.57
N ASN A 141 -1.88 -4.89 4.86
CA ASN A 141 -2.27 -5.24 6.23
C ASN A 141 -1.53 -6.50 6.70
N LYS A 142 -1.54 -6.74 8.02
CA LYS A 142 -0.92 -7.97 8.58
C LYS A 142 -1.50 -9.26 7.99
N TRP A 143 -2.80 -9.26 7.67
CA TRP A 143 -3.47 -10.39 7.04
C TRP A 143 -3.04 -10.58 5.60
N THR A 144 -2.96 -9.51 4.80
CA THR A 144 -2.48 -9.62 3.40
C THR A 144 -1.05 -10.11 3.34
N ARG A 145 -0.20 -9.74 4.33
CA ARG A 145 1.16 -10.28 4.42
C ARG A 145 1.16 -11.78 4.67
N CYS A 146 0.34 -12.26 5.60
CA CYS A 146 0.25 -13.70 5.89
C CYS A 146 -0.23 -14.50 4.68
N VAL A 147 -1.18 -13.94 3.92
CA VAL A 147 -1.68 -14.56 2.67
C VAL A 147 -0.56 -14.69 1.63
N HIS A 148 0.21 -13.62 1.36
CA HIS A 148 1.31 -13.70 0.39
C HIS A 148 2.47 -14.60 0.86
N ILE A 149 2.77 -14.64 2.17
CA ILE A 149 3.75 -15.60 2.71
C ILE A 149 3.29 -17.03 2.46
N SER A 150 2.02 -17.33 2.72
CA SER A 150 1.41 -18.63 2.45
C SER A 150 1.53 -19.00 0.97
N LEU A 151 1.09 -18.10 0.07
CA LEU A 151 1.14 -18.31 -1.37
C LEU A 151 2.57 -18.52 -1.88
N LEU A 152 3.54 -17.80 -1.32
CA LEU A 152 4.96 -17.98 -1.65
C LEU A 152 5.49 -19.36 -1.23
N ILE A 153 5.13 -19.84 -0.04
CA ILE A 153 5.55 -21.17 0.44
C ILE A 153 4.98 -22.27 -0.48
N TRP A 154 3.69 -22.21 -0.82
CA TRP A 154 3.08 -23.23 -1.67
C TRP A 154 3.56 -23.16 -3.12
N SER A 155 3.73 -21.96 -3.69
CA SER A 155 4.24 -21.81 -5.07
C SER A 155 5.69 -22.31 -5.21
N THR A 156 6.54 -22.05 -4.22
CA THR A 156 7.94 -22.56 -4.23
C THR A 156 7.99 -24.07 -4.10
N ILE A 157 7.19 -24.69 -3.22
CA ILE A 157 7.09 -26.15 -3.10
C ILE A 157 6.56 -26.77 -4.40
N ILE A 158 5.50 -26.21 -5.00
CA ILE A 158 4.95 -26.68 -6.27
C ILE A 158 5.98 -26.58 -7.39
N THR A 159 6.74 -25.49 -7.43
CA THR A 159 7.81 -25.30 -8.43
C THR A 159 8.87 -26.38 -8.31
N ILE A 160 9.30 -26.71 -7.08
CA ILE A 160 10.29 -27.78 -6.83
C ILE A 160 9.72 -29.16 -7.24
N CYS A 161 8.45 -29.43 -6.93
CA CYS A 161 7.80 -30.68 -7.31
C CYS A 161 7.69 -30.86 -8.82
N LEU A 162 7.39 -29.80 -9.57
CA LEU A 162 7.24 -29.86 -11.03
C LEU A 162 8.58 -29.91 -11.78
N THR A 163 9.63 -29.30 -11.24
CA THR A 163 10.98 -29.35 -11.85
C THR A 163 11.66 -30.70 -11.59
N SER A 164 11.35 -31.36 -10.47
CA SER A 164 12.00 -32.62 -10.11
C SER A 164 11.55 -33.78 -11.01
N PRO A 165 12.47 -34.58 -11.58
CA PRO A 165 12.14 -35.77 -12.35
C PRO A 165 11.64 -36.95 -11.48
N HIS A 166 11.91 -36.90 -10.17
CA HIS A 166 11.39 -37.88 -9.21
C HIS A 166 10.05 -37.40 -8.62
N ASN A 167 9.17 -38.34 -8.29
CA ASN A 167 7.88 -38.07 -7.63
C ASN A 167 8.09 -37.61 -6.17
N ILE A 168 8.47 -36.34 -5.96
CA ILE A 168 8.67 -35.74 -4.63
C ILE A 168 7.38 -35.06 -4.14
N TRP A 169 6.21 -35.58 -4.49
CA TRP A 169 4.92 -35.04 -4.04
C TRP A 169 4.78 -35.01 -2.51
N ASN A 170 5.51 -35.88 -1.81
CA ASN A 170 5.60 -35.90 -0.35
C ASN A 170 6.17 -34.59 0.24
N LEU A 171 6.86 -33.75 -0.55
CA LEU A 171 7.33 -32.45 -0.11
C LEU A 171 6.18 -31.50 0.28
N LEU A 172 4.97 -31.71 -0.26
CA LEU A 172 3.77 -30.96 0.12
C LEU A 172 3.43 -31.12 1.61
N TYR A 173 3.75 -32.27 2.21
CA TYR A 173 3.53 -32.48 3.65
C TYR A 173 4.38 -31.54 4.51
N VAL A 174 5.54 -31.10 4.03
CA VAL A 174 6.41 -30.13 4.72
C VAL A 174 5.81 -28.72 4.70
N GLY A 175 4.98 -28.40 3.71
CA GLY A 175 4.27 -27.12 3.64
C GLY A 175 3.29 -26.91 4.79
N ILE A 176 2.69 -27.98 5.32
CA ILE A 176 1.67 -27.91 6.37
C ILE A 176 2.25 -27.41 7.71
N PRO A 177 3.33 -28.01 8.29
CA PRO A 177 3.98 -27.48 9.48
C PRO A 177 4.49 -26.05 9.31
N LEU A 178 5.03 -25.73 8.13
CA LEU A 178 5.59 -24.42 7.83
C LEU A 178 4.48 -23.34 7.80
N GLN A 179 3.31 -23.68 7.24
CA GLN A 179 2.13 -22.83 7.27
C GLN A 179 1.60 -22.60 8.69
N ILE A 180 1.55 -23.65 9.52
CA ILE A 180 1.13 -23.54 10.92
C ILE A 180 2.07 -22.61 11.69
N LEU A 181 3.38 -22.74 11.48
CA LEU A 181 4.39 -21.88 12.13
C LEU A 181 4.21 -20.40 11.78
N THR A 182 3.95 -20.08 10.51
CA THR A 182 3.76 -18.68 10.07
C THR A 182 2.49 -18.06 10.65
N LEU A 183 1.40 -18.82 10.75
CA LEU A 183 0.16 -18.37 11.38
C LEU A 183 0.33 -18.15 12.88
N LEU A 184 0.98 -19.08 13.59
CA LEU A 184 1.30 -18.94 15.02
C LEU A 184 2.18 -17.71 15.29
N TRP A 185 3.19 -17.48 14.45
CA TRP A 185 4.02 -16.29 14.56
C TRP A 185 3.21 -14.98 14.41
N SER A 186 2.29 -14.95 13.46
CA SER A 186 1.43 -13.79 13.21
C SER A 186 0.48 -13.48 14.38
N SER A 187 -0.02 -14.51 15.06
CA SER A 187 -0.93 -14.38 16.21
C SER A 187 -0.16 -14.02 17.49
N LEU A 188 1.02 -14.61 17.72
CA LEU A 188 1.88 -14.31 18.87
C LEU A 188 2.30 -12.83 18.90
N LYS A 189 2.68 -12.28 17.74
CA LYS A 189 3.05 -10.86 17.60
C LYS A 189 1.91 -9.91 17.96
N LYS A 190 0.65 -10.31 17.72
CA LYS A 190 -0.55 -9.55 18.13
C LYS A 190 -0.69 -9.55 19.66
N ILE A 191 -0.56 -10.71 20.29
CA ILE A 191 -0.72 -10.89 21.75
C ILE A 191 0.36 -10.11 22.52
N ILE A 192 1.62 -10.15 22.07
CA ILE A 192 2.73 -9.41 22.70
C ILE A 192 2.44 -7.91 22.67
N LYS A 193 2.02 -7.37 21.52
CA LYS A 193 1.69 -5.94 21.38
C LYS A 193 0.55 -5.50 22.30
N GLU A 194 -0.50 -6.32 22.44
CA GLU A 194 -1.63 -6.04 23.33
C GLU A 194 -1.23 -6.05 24.81
N LYS A 195 -0.32 -6.95 25.21
CA LYS A 195 0.22 -6.99 26.58
C LYS A 195 1.06 -5.75 26.92
N HIS A 196 1.92 -5.30 26.00
CA HIS A 196 2.70 -4.07 26.20
C HIS A 196 1.80 -2.84 26.36
N LEU A 197 0.76 -2.69 25.52
CA LEU A 197 -0.16 -1.56 25.58
C LEU A 197 -1.00 -1.53 26.88
N LYS A 198 -1.35 -2.70 27.43
CA LYS A 198 -2.05 -2.78 28.73
C LYS A 198 -1.14 -2.37 29.89
N LYS A 199 0.15 -2.73 29.84
CA LYS A 199 1.14 -2.44 30.89
C LYS A 199 1.52 -0.95 30.96
N GLU A 200 1.44 -0.25 29.85
CA GLU A 200 1.70 1.19 29.73
C GLU A 200 0.51 2.05 30.21
N LYS A 201 -0.71 1.52 30.21
CA LYS A 201 -1.92 2.20 30.71
C LYS A 201 -2.17 2.05 32.22
N THR A 202 -1.46 1.13 32.88
CA THR A 202 -1.61 0.84 34.32
C THR A 202 -0.48 1.46 35.16
N LYS A 203 0.47 2.15 34.55
CA LYS A 203 1.47 3.01 35.19
C LYS A 203 1.08 4.46 35.01
#